data_AF-A0A1W1HLF2-F1
#
_entry.id   AF-A0A1W1HLF2-F1
#
_cell.length_a   1.000
_cell.length_b   1.000
_cell.length_c   1.000
_cell.angle_alpha   90.00
_cell.angle_beta   90.00
_cell.angle_gamma   90.00
#
_symmetry.space_group_name_H-M   'P 1'
#
loop_
_entity.id
_entity.type
_entity.pdbx_description
1 polymer ?
#
loop_
_entity_poly.entity_id
_entity_poly.type
_entity_poly.pdbx_seq_one_letter_code
_entity_poly.pdbx_strand_id
1 'polypeptide(L)'
;MKIYLDNCCFNRPFDDQSLLTVRLETEAKLDIQEKIKTGRLSLAWSYVLDFENASNPYLEKRVEIQKWKALSASFTNETADILLRMKELTATG
;
A
#
# COMPACT_ATOMS: atom_id res chain seq x y z
N MET A 1 13.73 6.77 6.53
CA MET A 1 13.11 5.55 7.08
C MET A 1 12.25 4.90 6.00
N LYS A 2 12.35 3.57 5.80
CA LYS A 2 11.59 2.85 4.78
C LYS A 2 10.28 2.32 5.37
N ILE A 3 9.18 2.52 4.66
CA ILE A 3 7.84 2.09 5.09
C ILE A 3 7.16 1.29 3.99
N TYR A 4 6.32 0.33 4.39
CA TYR A 4 5.46 -0.43 3.50
C TYR A 4 4.01 -0.12 3.88
N LEU A 5 3.19 0.24 2.89
CA LEU A 5 1.76 0.52 3.09
C LEU A 5 0.95 -0.59 2.43
N ASP A 6 -0.03 -1.09 3.16
CA ASP A 6 -0.99 -2.05 2.65
C ASP A 6 -1.91 -1.42 1.59
N ASN A 7 -2.44 -2.22 0.65
CA ASN A 7 -3.35 -1.72 -0.38
C ASN A 7 -4.62 -1.08 0.24
N CYS A 8 -5.09 -1.61 1.37
CA CYS A 8 -6.24 -1.06 2.10
C CYS A 8 -6.00 0.40 2.53
N CYS A 9 -4.77 0.73 2.95
CA CYS A 9 -4.41 2.08 3.38
C CYS A 9 -4.59 3.10 2.25
N PHE A 10 -4.31 2.70 1.00
CA PHE A 10 -4.51 3.58 -0.15
C PHE A 10 -5.99 3.79 -0.48
N ASN A 11 -6.85 2.83 -0.12
CA ASN A 11 -8.29 2.89 -0.36
C ASN A 11 -9.06 3.71 0.69
N ARG A 12 -8.51 3.91 1.91
CA ARG A 12 -9.14 4.65 3.01
C ARG A 12 -9.80 6.01 2.64
N PRO A 13 -9.18 6.87 1.82
CA PRO A 13 -9.82 8.14 1.43
C PRO A 13 -11.11 7.96 0.60
N PHE A 14 -11.30 6.78 0.01
CA PHE A 14 -12.47 6.44 -0.80
C PHE A 14 -13.49 5.57 -0.05
N ASP A 15 -13.21 5.22 1.20
CA ASP A 15 -14.16 4.54 2.08
C ASP A 15 -15.19 5.53 2.65
N ASP A 16 -16.23 5.00 3.27
CA ASP A 16 -17.28 5.80 3.90
C ASP A 16 -16.73 6.69 5.02
N GLN A 17 -16.72 8.00 4.76
CA GLN A 17 -16.19 9.00 5.67
C GLN A 17 -17.18 9.39 6.78
N SER A 18 -18.34 8.73 6.91
CA SER A 18 -19.26 9.02 8.02
C SER A 18 -18.69 8.55 9.37
N LEU A 19 -17.84 7.51 9.33
CA LEU A 19 -17.17 6.97 10.51
C LEU A 19 -15.94 7.80 10.88
N LEU A 20 -15.90 8.27 12.12
CA LEU A 20 -14.77 9.04 12.65
C LEU A 20 -13.43 8.29 12.52
N THR A 21 -13.42 6.98 12.74
CA THR A 21 -12.22 6.15 12.62
C THR A 21 -11.65 6.21 11.20
N VAL A 22 -12.50 6.06 10.18
CA VAL A 22 -12.08 6.10 8.77
C VAL A 22 -11.50 7.47 8.41
N ARG A 23 -12.10 8.55 8.94
CA ARG A 23 -11.57 9.91 8.76
C ARG A 23 -10.19 10.08 9.38
N LEU A 24 -10.00 9.63 10.63
CA LEU A 24 -8.71 9.74 11.31
C LEU A 24 -7.62 8.90 10.61
N GLU A 25 -7.95 7.69 10.17
CA GLU A 25 -7.04 6.85 9.38
C GLU A 25 -6.68 7.52 8.04
N THR A 26 -7.66 8.15 7.38
CA THR A 26 -7.46 8.89 6.14
C THR A 26 -6.48 10.06 6.35
N GLU A 27 -6.68 10.87 7.38
CA GLU A 27 -5.79 11.99 7.71
C GLU A 27 -4.36 11.52 8.03
N ALA A 28 -4.23 10.48 8.86
CA ALA A 28 -2.93 9.91 9.19
C ALA A 28 -2.19 9.40 7.94
N LYS A 29 -2.92 8.75 7.02
CA LYS A 29 -2.36 8.29 5.75
C LYS A 29 -1.95 9.46 4.85
N LEU A 30 -2.73 10.54 4.79
CA LEU A 30 -2.39 11.72 4.00
C LEU A 30 -1.10 12.38 4.50
N ASP A 31 -0.90 12.47 5.82
CA ASP A 31 0.36 12.96 6.41
C ASP A 31 1.55 12.05 6.06
N ILE A 32 1.39 10.72 6.10
CA ILE A 32 2.44 9.78 5.66
C ILE A 32 2.77 9.99 4.18
N GLN A 33 1.77 10.22 3.35
CA GLN A 33 1.92 10.49 1.93
C GLN A 33 2.67 11.79 1.64
N GLU A 34 2.40 12.85 2.39
CA GLU A 34 3.17 14.10 2.35
C GLU A 34 4.64 13.86 2.73
N LYS A 35 4.88 13.06 3.78
CA LYS A 35 6.24 12.70 4.22
C LYS A 35 6.99 11.87 3.18
N ILE A 36 6.30 11.03 2.41
CA ILE A 36 6.89 10.31 1.26
C ILE A 36 7.27 11.32 0.17
N LYS A 37 6.36 12.21 -0.22
CA LYS A 37 6.60 13.23 -1.27
C LYS A 37 7.75 14.17 -0.92
N THR A 38 7.89 14.55 0.34
CA THR A 38 8.97 15.41 0.84
C THR A 38 10.29 14.67 1.09
N GLY A 39 10.36 13.36 0.79
CA GLY A 39 11.57 12.55 0.93
C GLY A 39 11.94 12.18 2.36
N ARG A 40 11.10 12.51 3.36
CA ARG A 40 11.32 12.14 4.77
C ARG A 40 11.10 10.64 5.00
N LEU A 41 10.18 10.04 4.24
CA LEU A 41 9.91 8.61 4.23
C LEU A 41 10.16 8.03 2.83
N SER A 42 10.60 6.77 2.80
CA SER A 42 10.81 6.04 1.55
C SER A 42 9.76 4.95 1.43
N LEU A 43 8.91 5.04 0.42
CA LEU A 43 7.88 4.05 0.16
C LEU A 43 8.48 2.78 -0.47
N ALA A 44 8.17 1.64 0.11
CA ALA A 44 8.42 0.32 -0.45
C ALA A 44 7.18 -0.16 -1.19
N TRP A 45 7.36 -0.72 -2.38
CA TRP A 45 6.29 -1.30 -3.18
C TRP A 45 6.60 -2.77 -3.49
N SER A 46 5.57 -3.60 -3.64
CA SER A 46 5.73 -5.01 -4.01
C SER A 46 4.78 -5.39 -5.14
N TYR A 47 5.06 -6.51 -5.81
CA TYR A 47 4.16 -7.08 -6.81
C TYR A 47 2.77 -7.42 -6.24
N VAL A 48 2.67 -7.70 -4.93
CA VAL A 48 1.39 -7.98 -4.25
C VAL A 48 0.49 -6.75 -4.29
N LEU A 49 1.04 -5.54 -4.10
CA LEU A 49 0.25 -4.31 -4.19
C LEU A 49 -0.28 -4.08 -5.61
N ASP A 50 0.51 -4.41 -6.65
CA ASP A 50 0.02 -4.37 -8.03
C ASP A 50 -1.13 -5.37 -8.25
N PHE A 51 -1.00 -6.59 -7.72
CA PHE A 51 -2.02 -7.62 -7.82
C PHE A 51 -3.33 -7.21 -7.10
N GLU A 52 -3.25 -6.76 -5.85
CA GLU A 52 -4.41 -6.32 -5.08
C GLU A 52 -5.06 -5.07 -5.68
N ASN A 53 -4.26 -4.11 -6.18
CA ASN A 53 -4.78 -2.93 -6.86
C ASN A 53 -5.48 -3.31 -8.16
N ALA A 54 -4.96 -4.28 -8.93
CA ALA A 54 -5.61 -4.74 -10.17
C ALA A 54 -7.01 -5.32 -9.94
N SER A 55 -7.22 -5.98 -8.79
CA SER A 55 -8.52 -6.51 -8.35
C SER A 55 -9.53 -5.45 -7.92
N ASN A 56 -9.14 -4.17 -7.80
CA ASN A 56 -10.08 -3.11 -7.45
C ASN A 56 -11.08 -2.86 -8.59
N PRO A 57 -12.40 -2.92 -8.34
CA PRO A 57 -13.41 -2.79 -9.39
C PRO A 57 -13.49 -1.36 -9.97
N TYR A 58 -12.99 -0.36 -9.24
CA TYR A 58 -13.07 1.04 -9.65
C TYR A 58 -11.79 1.47 -10.38
N LEU A 59 -11.90 1.73 -11.68
CA LEU A 59 -10.77 2.14 -12.52
C LEU A 59 -10.07 3.40 -11.98
N GLU A 60 -10.83 4.38 -11.53
CA GLU A 60 -10.28 5.65 -11.00
C GLU A 60 -9.39 5.41 -9.78
N LYS A 61 -9.85 4.57 -8.84
CA LYS A 61 -9.06 4.18 -7.66
C LYS A 61 -7.78 3.47 -8.09
N ARG A 62 -7.86 2.54 -9.05
CA ARG A 62 -6.68 1.85 -9.58
C ARG A 62 -5.63 2.81 -10.10
N VAL A 63 -6.04 3.77 -10.92
CA VAL A 63 -5.14 4.76 -11.53
C VAL A 63 -4.50 5.64 -10.45
N GLU A 64 -5.29 6.11 -9.48
CA GLU A 64 -4.78 6.94 -8.38
C GLU A 64 -3.77 6.21 -7.50
N ILE A 65 -4.06 4.97 -7.13
CA ILE A 65 -3.16 4.14 -6.30
C ILE A 65 -1.89 3.80 -7.08
N GLN A 66 -2.00 3.47 -8.36
CA GLN A 66 -0.86 3.11 -9.20
C GLN A 66 0.18 4.23 -9.33
N LYS A 67 -0.23 5.51 -9.24
CA LYS A 67 0.70 6.65 -9.26
C LYS A 67 1.73 6.58 -8.13
N TRP A 68 1.40 5.96 -7.00
CA TRP A 68 2.30 5.80 -5.86
C TRP A 68 3.43 4.81 -6.11
N LYS A 69 3.24 3.85 -7.02
CA LYS A 69 4.32 2.95 -7.46
C LYS A 69 5.49 3.74 -8.05
N ALA A 70 5.21 4.78 -8.84
CA ALA A 70 6.25 5.62 -9.43
C ALA A 70 7.02 6.45 -8.38
N LEU A 71 6.41 6.72 -7.22
CA LEU A 71 7.03 7.41 -6.09
C LEU A 71 7.75 6.46 -5.13
N SER A 72 7.68 5.15 -5.36
CA SER A 72 8.32 4.17 -4.51
C SER A 72 9.84 4.19 -4.68
N ALA A 73 10.56 4.14 -3.56
CA ALA A 73 12.01 4.11 -3.54
C ALA A 73 12.57 2.70 -3.80
N SER A 74 11.73 1.67 -3.67
CA SER A 74 12.12 0.29 -3.93
C SER A 74 10.92 -0.54 -4.35
N PHE A 75 11.14 -1.44 -5.29
CA PHE A 75 10.17 -2.41 -5.74
C PHE A 75 10.67 -3.83 -5.49
N THR A 76 9.80 -4.69 -4.97
CA THR A 76 10.11 -6.10 -4.68
C THR A 76 9.20 -7.03 -5.48
N ASN A 77 9.81 -7.88 -6.30
CA ASN A 77 9.12 -8.93 -7.05
C ASN A 77 8.96 -10.21 -6.23
N GLU A 78 8.06 -11.07 -6.70
CA GLU A 78 7.96 -12.46 -6.24
C GLU A 78 9.33 -13.15 -6.42
N THR A 79 9.87 -13.66 -5.31
CA THR A 79 11.15 -14.39 -5.30
C THR A 79 10.95 -15.71 -4.59
N ALA A 80 11.70 -16.75 -4.99
CA ALA A 80 11.62 -18.07 -4.38
C ALA A 80 11.80 -18.05 -2.84
N ASP A 81 12.66 -17.17 -2.34
CA ASP A 81 12.88 -16.95 -0.90
C ASP A 81 11.61 -16.42 -0.19
N ILE A 82 10.94 -15.42 -0.78
CA ILE A 82 9.70 -14.85 -0.25
C ILE A 82 8.59 -15.90 -0.22
N LEU A 83 8.48 -16.70 -1.29
CA LEU A 83 7.49 -17.79 -1.36
C LEU A 83 7.79 -18.91 -0.36
N LEU A 84 9.07 -19.25 -0.16
CA LEU A 84 9.47 -20.21 0.86
C LEU A 84 9.07 -19.69 2.24
N ARG A 85 9.42 -18.43 2.55
CA ARG A 85 9.10 -17.81 3.83
C ARG A 85 7.60 -17.73 4.09
N MET A 86 6.81 -17.41 3.06
CA MET A 86 5.36 -17.44 3.11
C MET A 86 4.85 -18.84 3.51
N LYS A 87 5.34 -19.91 2.86
CA LYS A 87 4.93 -21.28 3.17
C LYS A 87 5.26 -21.69 4.60
N GLU A 88 6.44 -21.30 5.11
CA GLU A 88 6.82 -21.53 6.51
C GLU A 88 5.86 -20.86 7.50
N LEU A 89 5.51 -19.59 7.23
CA LEU A 89 4.59 -18.83 8.07
C LEU A 89 3.18 -19.41 8.06
N THR A 90 2.67 -19.82 6.88
CA THR A 90 1.35 -20.44 6.75
C THR A 90 1.29 -21.81 7.42
N ALA A 91 2.39 -22.56 7.47
CA ALA A 91 2.45 -23.87 8.13
C ALA A 91 2.46 -23.79 9.68
N THR A 92 2.67 -22.60 10.25
CA THR A 92 2.72 -22.39 11.70
C THR A 92 1.38 -21.89 12.28
N GLY A 93 0.41 -21.54 11.42
CA GLY A 93 -0.94 -21.12 11.80
C GLY A 93 -1.97 -22.23 11.63
#